data_AF-A0A0D6P946-F1
#
_entry.id   AF-A0A0D6P946-F1
#
_cell.length_a   1.000
_cell.length_b   1.000
_cell.length_c   1.000
_cell.angle_alpha   90.00
_cell.angle_beta   90.00
_cell.angle_gamma   90.00
#
_symmetry.space_group_name_H-M   'P 1'
#
loop_
_entity.id
_entity.type
_entity.pdbx_description
1 polymer ?
#
loop_
_entity_poly.entity_id
_entity_poly.type
_entity_poly.pdbx_seq_one_letter_code
_entity_poly.pdbx_strand_id
1 'polypeptide(L)'
;MTINNYSTIYAFGDSLSDAGDVYLLTSSPLASPLGLSPEPVSPPYYQETYGTVKADIFSNGPNWVQNLSTDLGFGVLAPGTVGGTVSQLTTIAIAGLEAQGYPPATATLVATAAIDSLAKQQGVSGPNGYLTLASGATGGTDFAIGGAVTGVTNENSSFAVPLTDLSAQLTNFKNAVPTPAANALSTVWIGSNDILDLLEDPNFGTYFPNGTTLGTVGSTKAGIDMQQSVANEIGFIGSLVADGVTNLLVLDVPDLSQVPAITKGYPSETGAALVLSEYYNQLLNTDLGTVTGAKITIENTFSLIDNAIANPGSYGLKNVTDSVYTGSLTNFTPSDLVSSDPTVQNTYLFFDKQHPTETGQTAVANQALADLTCFVTGTRIATARGAVAVEALRAGDMIVLADGGTLPVRWVGRRQLACASHPDPHSVWPVRIAAGAFGAAGPAHDLYLSPDHAVFIDGALIPAKHLVDGDAVARVACDTVTYWHVELPRHAVLLAEGLACESFLDTRQRRGDYVTRVWEAEGCAELVVTGPRLAAARARLSGARAA
;
A
#
# COMPACT_ATOMS: atom_id res chain seq x y z
N MET A 1 -13.76 -7.29 20.78
CA MET A 1 -12.45 -7.86 21.13
C MET A 1 -11.69 -7.91 19.82
N THR A 2 -10.73 -7.00 19.62
CA THR A 2 -10.23 -6.67 18.28
C THR A 2 -9.44 -7.83 17.72
N ILE A 3 -9.81 -8.16 16.49
CA ILE A 3 -9.48 -9.37 15.78
C ILE A 3 -8.10 -9.28 15.13
N ASN A 4 -7.47 -8.11 15.13
CA ASN A 4 -6.16 -7.88 14.54
C ASN A 4 -5.07 -7.68 15.57
N ASN A 5 -3.82 -7.82 15.10
CA ASN A 5 -2.67 -7.28 15.80
C ASN A 5 -2.61 -5.75 15.79
N TYR A 6 -3.56 -5.05 15.16
CA TYR A 6 -3.57 -3.60 15.13
C TYR A 6 -4.84 -3.07 15.80
N SER A 7 -4.74 -1.92 16.45
CA SER A 7 -5.86 -1.27 17.13
C SER A 7 -6.66 -0.32 16.24
N THR A 8 -6.01 0.21 15.20
CA THR A 8 -6.58 1.13 14.21
C THR A 8 -5.60 1.24 13.03
N ILE A 9 -6.02 1.92 11.96
CA ILE A 9 -5.18 2.32 10.85
C ILE A 9 -5.11 3.86 10.76
N TYR A 10 -3.94 4.41 10.42
CA TYR A 10 -3.74 5.81 10.04
C TYR A 10 -3.16 5.84 8.63
N ALA A 11 -3.77 6.54 7.69
CA ALA A 11 -3.30 6.57 6.31
C ALA A 11 -2.73 7.93 5.92
N PHE A 12 -1.65 7.90 5.16
CA PHE A 12 -0.92 9.06 4.64
C PHE A 12 -0.51 8.78 3.21
N GLY A 13 -0.38 9.84 2.41
CA GLY A 13 -0.02 9.70 1.01
C GLY A 13 -0.75 10.65 0.09
N ASP A 14 -0.90 10.23 -1.15
CA ASP A 14 -1.54 11.00 -2.22
C ASP A 14 -2.92 10.44 -2.61
N SER A 15 -3.34 10.72 -3.85
CA SER A 15 -4.63 10.30 -4.43
C SER A 15 -4.83 8.78 -4.43
N LEU A 16 -3.76 7.99 -4.38
CA LEU A 16 -3.86 6.53 -4.31
C LEU A 16 -4.42 6.06 -2.95
N SER A 17 -4.23 6.85 -1.89
CA SER A 17 -4.69 6.52 -0.54
C SER A 17 -5.81 7.44 -0.02
N ASP A 18 -6.05 8.58 -0.68
CA ASP A 18 -7.06 9.57 -0.30
C ASP A 18 -8.50 9.00 -0.32
N ALA A 19 -9.12 8.96 0.86
CA ALA A 19 -10.49 8.55 1.16
C ALA A 19 -11.51 9.70 0.99
N GLY A 20 -11.09 10.80 0.41
CA GLY A 20 -11.88 11.96 0.01
C GLY A 20 -11.53 13.28 0.71
N ASP A 21 -10.40 13.34 1.42
CA ASP A 21 -9.88 14.53 2.07
C ASP A 21 -9.66 15.69 1.08
N VAL A 22 -9.05 15.45 -0.09
CA VAL A 22 -8.87 16.52 -1.09
C VAL A 22 -10.19 16.99 -1.66
N TYR A 23 -11.14 16.09 -1.90
CA TYR A 23 -12.48 16.46 -2.35
C TYR A 23 -13.18 17.34 -1.34
N LEU A 24 -13.12 16.99 -0.05
CA LEU A 24 -13.73 17.79 1.01
C LEU A 24 -13.06 19.16 1.14
N LEU A 25 -11.74 19.23 1.00
CA LEU A 25 -11.00 20.49 0.97
C LEU A 25 -11.45 21.37 -0.20
N THR A 26 -11.47 20.81 -1.40
CA THR A 26 -11.72 21.52 -2.67
C THR A 26 -13.20 21.77 -2.96
N SER A 27 -14.11 21.08 -2.28
CA SER A 27 -15.56 21.34 -2.29
C SER A 27 -16.03 22.24 -1.14
N SER A 28 -15.14 22.57 -0.20
CA SER A 28 -15.48 23.46 0.91
C SER A 28 -15.86 24.86 0.41
N PRO A 29 -16.70 25.62 1.15
CA PRO A 29 -16.96 27.03 0.84
C PRO A 29 -15.72 27.92 0.81
N LEU A 30 -14.59 27.44 1.36
CA LEU A 30 -13.30 28.13 1.40
C LEU A 30 -12.42 27.82 0.18
N ALA A 31 -12.77 26.82 -0.63
CA ALA A 31 -12.00 26.41 -1.80
C ALA A 31 -11.92 27.48 -2.87
N SER A 32 -13.05 28.10 -3.23
CA SER A 32 -13.11 29.11 -4.29
C SER A 32 -12.24 30.35 -3.99
N PRO A 33 -12.25 30.93 -2.76
CA PRO A 33 -11.30 31.98 -2.37
C PRO A 33 -9.81 31.57 -2.47
N LEU A 34 -9.50 30.27 -2.39
CA LEU A 34 -8.16 29.71 -2.54
C LEU A 34 -7.82 29.33 -3.98
N GLY A 35 -8.75 29.53 -4.93
CA GLY A 35 -8.57 29.13 -6.33
C GLY A 35 -8.72 27.63 -6.57
N LEU A 36 -9.27 26.89 -5.62
CA LEU A 36 -9.46 25.45 -5.69
C LEU A 36 -10.85 25.10 -6.25
N SER A 37 -10.94 24.00 -6.98
CA SER A 37 -12.20 23.45 -7.53
C SER A 37 -12.35 22.00 -7.10
N PRO A 38 -13.58 21.51 -6.84
CA PRO A 38 -13.81 20.14 -6.41
C PRO A 38 -13.11 19.12 -7.31
N GLU A 39 -12.31 18.24 -6.73
CA GLU A 39 -11.66 17.14 -7.42
C GLU A 39 -11.43 15.93 -6.49
N PRO A 40 -11.58 14.69 -6.97
CA PRO A 40 -12.24 14.35 -8.23
C PRO A 40 -13.77 14.55 -8.07
N VAL A 41 -14.52 14.62 -9.18
CA VAL A 41 -15.99 14.80 -9.13
C VAL A 41 -16.71 13.54 -9.56
N SER A 42 -17.65 13.07 -8.74
CA SER A 42 -18.58 11.99 -9.06
C SER A 42 -19.87 12.52 -9.72
N PRO A 43 -20.40 11.83 -10.76
CA PRO A 43 -19.76 10.79 -11.58
C PRO A 43 -18.60 11.33 -12.44
N PRO A 44 -17.68 10.49 -12.96
CA PRO A 44 -17.74 9.02 -12.95
C PRO A 44 -16.96 8.38 -11.80
N TYR A 45 -16.25 9.19 -11.00
CA TYR A 45 -15.53 8.72 -9.82
C TYR A 45 -16.49 8.16 -8.77
N TYR A 46 -15.98 7.26 -7.93
CA TYR A 46 -16.74 6.68 -6.83
C TYR A 46 -16.99 7.72 -5.75
N GLN A 47 -18.23 7.77 -5.24
CA GLN A 47 -18.60 8.59 -4.09
C GLN A 47 -18.86 7.68 -2.89
N GLU A 48 -18.07 7.85 -1.83
CA GLU A 48 -18.28 7.17 -0.56
C GLU A 48 -19.13 8.03 0.39
N THR A 49 -19.89 7.39 1.27
CA THR A 49 -20.74 8.05 2.27
C THR A 49 -20.37 7.63 3.70
N TYR A 50 -19.75 8.55 4.44
CA TYR A 50 -19.36 8.42 5.84
C TYR A 50 -20.41 9.07 6.75
N GLY A 51 -21.55 8.40 6.92
CA GLY A 51 -22.69 8.95 7.64
C GLY A 51 -23.31 10.13 6.89
N THR A 52 -23.06 11.37 7.34
CA THR A 52 -23.54 12.58 6.66
C THR A 52 -22.49 13.22 5.73
N VAL A 53 -21.23 12.77 5.81
CA VAL A 53 -20.14 13.26 4.97
C VAL A 53 -20.11 12.42 3.69
N LYS A 54 -20.00 13.08 2.54
CA LYS A 54 -19.84 12.45 1.23
C LYS A 54 -18.56 12.94 0.61
N ALA A 55 -17.78 12.03 0.06
CA ALA A 55 -16.54 12.40 -0.60
C ALA A 55 -16.26 11.49 -1.79
N ASP A 56 -15.63 12.08 -2.80
CA ASP A 56 -15.33 11.43 -4.06
C ASP A 56 -13.88 10.92 -4.05
N ILE A 57 -13.66 9.73 -4.63
CA ILE A 57 -12.39 8.97 -4.57
C ILE A 57 -11.77 8.86 -5.95
N PHE A 58 -10.44 8.88 -6.07
CA PHE A 58 -9.71 8.70 -7.33
C PHE A 58 -9.73 7.25 -7.85
N SER A 59 -10.90 6.65 -7.97
CA SER A 59 -11.14 5.35 -8.60
C SER A 59 -12.63 5.19 -8.93
N ASN A 60 -13.01 4.05 -9.49
CA ASN A 60 -14.42 3.65 -9.67
C ASN A 60 -14.99 2.81 -8.52
N GLY A 61 -14.22 2.64 -7.44
CA GLY A 61 -14.64 2.03 -6.19
C GLY A 61 -13.78 2.52 -5.02
N PRO A 62 -13.86 1.87 -3.84
CA PRO A 62 -12.98 2.15 -2.72
C PRO A 62 -11.50 1.96 -3.09
N ASN A 63 -10.63 2.80 -2.52
CA ASN A 63 -9.19 2.69 -2.69
C ASN A 63 -8.59 1.54 -1.84
N TRP A 64 -7.31 1.23 -2.06
CA TRP A 64 -6.65 0.09 -1.41
C TRP A 64 -6.65 0.19 0.12
N VAL A 65 -6.53 1.39 0.70
CA VAL A 65 -6.41 1.56 2.15
C VAL A 65 -7.78 1.50 2.84
N GLN A 66 -8.84 1.94 2.15
CA GLN A 66 -10.23 1.68 2.55
C GLN A 66 -10.54 0.18 2.56
N ASN A 67 -10.10 -0.55 1.53
CA ASN A 67 -10.23 -2.01 1.45
C ASN A 67 -9.42 -2.69 2.56
N LEU A 68 -8.15 -2.32 2.74
CA LEU A 68 -7.29 -2.84 3.81
C LEU A 68 -7.90 -2.61 5.20
N SER A 69 -8.41 -1.41 5.47
CA SER A 69 -9.09 -1.09 6.74
C SER A 69 -10.31 -1.98 6.98
N THR A 70 -11.09 -2.23 5.92
CA THR A 70 -12.28 -3.09 5.97
C THR A 70 -11.92 -4.56 6.20
N ASP A 71 -10.89 -5.07 5.52
CA ASP A 71 -10.40 -6.45 5.68
C ASP A 71 -9.71 -6.68 7.04
N LEU A 72 -9.15 -5.61 7.60
CA LEU A 72 -8.72 -5.53 8.99
C LEU A 72 -9.93 -5.38 9.95
N GLY A 73 -11.15 -5.20 9.49
CA GLY A 73 -12.33 -5.12 10.37
C GLY A 73 -12.38 -3.83 11.21
N PHE A 74 -11.71 -2.77 10.77
CA PHE A 74 -11.91 -1.41 11.29
C PHE A 74 -13.09 -0.70 10.60
N GLY A 75 -13.61 -1.31 9.52
CA GLY A 75 -14.62 -0.71 8.65
C GLY A 75 -13.99 0.18 7.58
N VAL A 76 -14.83 0.88 6.83
CA VAL A 76 -14.38 1.79 5.77
C VAL A 76 -13.58 2.92 6.39
N LEU A 77 -12.34 3.10 5.92
CA LEU A 77 -11.49 4.19 6.36
C LEU A 77 -12.11 5.52 5.92
N ALA A 78 -12.27 6.44 6.88
CA ALA A 78 -12.95 7.70 6.65
C ALA A 78 -11.98 8.89 6.66
N PRO A 79 -12.25 9.95 5.87
CA PRO A 79 -11.40 11.11 5.75
C PRO A 79 -11.26 11.86 7.07
N GLY A 80 -10.07 12.39 7.29
CA GLY A 80 -9.68 13.15 8.47
C GLY A 80 -10.15 14.60 8.45
N THR A 81 -9.75 15.37 9.46
CA THR A 81 -9.96 16.81 9.43
C THR A 81 -8.81 17.47 8.68
N VAL A 82 -9.13 18.22 7.62
CA VAL A 82 -8.14 18.95 6.83
C VAL A 82 -8.06 20.40 7.30
N GLY A 83 -6.85 20.88 7.58
CA GLY A 83 -6.63 22.24 8.06
C GLY A 83 -5.19 22.69 8.01
N GLY A 84 -4.88 23.79 8.70
CA GLY A 84 -3.54 24.35 8.78
C GLY A 84 -3.45 25.50 9.77
N THR A 85 -2.24 25.94 10.11
CA THR A 85 -2.08 27.11 10.99
C THR A 85 -2.47 28.41 10.29
N VAL A 86 -2.95 29.39 11.04
CA VAL A 86 -3.28 30.75 10.53
C VAL A 86 -2.16 31.30 9.65
N SER A 87 -0.90 31.19 10.06
CA SER A 87 0.25 31.70 9.30
C SER A 87 0.48 30.94 7.98
N GLN A 88 0.39 29.60 8.01
CA GLN A 88 0.50 28.78 6.81
C GLN A 88 -0.61 29.14 5.81
N LEU A 89 -1.85 29.14 6.28
CA LEU A 89 -3.01 29.44 5.44
C LEU A 89 -2.99 30.85 4.86
N THR A 90 -2.52 31.84 5.64
CA THR A 90 -2.35 33.21 5.15
C THR A 90 -1.32 33.27 4.03
N THR A 91 -0.18 32.61 4.18
CA THR A 91 0.88 32.58 3.16
C THR A 91 0.37 31.96 1.86
N ILE A 92 -0.37 30.86 1.97
CA ILE A 92 -0.94 30.13 0.83
C ILE A 92 -2.00 30.96 0.12
N ALA A 93 -2.90 31.59 0.89
CA ALA A 93 -3.93 32.46 0.33
C ALA A 93 -3.35 33.68 -0.40
N ILE A 94 -2.23 34.23 0.07
CA ILE A 94 -1.51 35.30 -0.63
C ILE A 94 -0.99 34.80 -1.97
N ALA A 95 -0.26 33.68 -1.99
CA ALA A 95 0.30 33.11 -3.20
C ALA A 95 -0.79 32.76 -4.23
N GLY A 96 -1.92 32.19 -3.79
CA GLY A 96 -3.06 31.88 -4.65
C GLY A 96 -3.68 33.12 -5.30
N LEU A 97 -3.83 34.21 -4.55
CA LEU A 97 -4.33 35.48 -5.09
C LEU A 97 -3.32 36.13 -6.05
N GLU A 98 -2.02 36.07 -5.75
CA GLU A 98 -0.99 36.57 -6.66
C GLU A 98 -0.99 35.79 -7.99
N ALA A 99 -1.15 34.47 -7.94
CA ALA A 99 -1.29 33.62 -9.12
C ALA A 99 -2.53 33.95 -9.95
N GLN A 100 -3.60 34.45 -9.32
CA GLN A 100 -4.80 34.97 -9.99
C GLN A 100 -4.62 36.41 -10.53
N GLY A 101 -3.43 37.00 -10.39
CA GLY A 101 -3.10 38.33 -10.91
C GLY A 101 -3.39 39.49 -9.96
N TYR A 102 -3.68 39.23 -8.68
CA TYR A 102 -3.80 40.30 -7.69
C TYR A 102 -2.44 40.94 -7.40
N PRO A 103 -2.33 42.28 -7.29
CA PRO A 103 -1.09 42.92 -6.86
C PRO A 103 -0.68 42.47 -5.45
N PRO A 104 0.62 42.33 -5.13
CA PRO A 104 1.08 41.75 -3.85
C PRO A 104 0.47 42.38 -2.59
N ALA A 105 0.37 43.71 -2.54
CA ALA A 105 -0.25 44.43 -1.43
C ALA A 105 -1.75 44.15 -1.28
N THR A 106 -2.45 43.93 -2.42
CA THR A 106 -3.88 43.60 -2.43
C THR A 106 -4.10 42.15 -2.02
N ALA A 107 -3.29 41.23 -2.55
CA ALA A 107 -3.30 39.82 -2.17
C ALA A 107 -3.09 39.66 -0.65
N THR A 108 -2.07 40.32 -0.10
CA THR A 108 -1.80 40.37 1.35
C THR A 108 -3.01 40.82 2.16
N LEU A 109 -3.62 41.94 1.76
CA LEU A 109 -4.76 42.52 2.49
C LEU A 109 -5.99 41.59 2.46
N VAL A 110 -6.32 41.05 1.29
CA VAL A 110 -7.50 40.19 1.09
C VAL A 110 -7.32 38.85 1.81
N ALA A 111 -6.17 38.19 1.64
CA ALA A 111 -5.85 36.93 2.30
C ALA A 111 -5.89 37.06 3.82
N THR A 112 -5.20 38.05 4.38
CA THR A 112 -5.16 38.27 5.84
C THR A 112 -6.55 38.50 6.40
N ALA A 113 -7.37 39.33 5.73
CA ALA A 113 -8.73 39.60 6.19
C ALA A 113 -9.63 38.35 6.15
N ALA A 114 -9.49 37.51 5.11
CA ALA A 114 -10.26 36.28 4.99
C ALA A 114 -9.87 35.26 6.08
N ILE A 115 -8.57 35.03 6.29
CA ILE A 115 -8.08 34.09 7.29
C ILE A 115 -8.37 34.59 8.71
N ASP A 116 -8.22 35.87 9.01
CA ASP A 116 -8.60 36.46 10.30
C ASP A 116 -10.10 36.31 10.58
N SER A 117 -10.94 36.45 9.56
CA SER A 117 -12.38 36.25 9.68
C SER A 117 -12.69 34.79 10.02
N LEU A 118 -12.06 33.84 9.33
CA LEU A 118 -12.19 32.41 9.61
C LEU A 118 -11.70 32.06 11.02
N ALA A 119 -10.56 32.60 11.43
CA ALA A 119 -10.02 32.41 12.77
C ALA A 119 -10.98 32.89 13.86
N LYS A 120 -11.58 34.07 13.68
CA LYS A 120 -12.62 34.59 14.60
C LYS A 120 -13.85 33.68 14.65
N GLN A 121 -14.30 33.15 13.51
CA GLN A 121 -15.44 32.24 13.45
C GLN A 121 -15.18 30.93 14.19
N GLN A 122 -13.94 30.42 14.15
CA GLN A 122 -13.53 29.18 14.85
C GLN A 122 -13.01 29.42 16.27
N GLY A 123 -13.00 30.68 16.75
CA GLY A 123 -12.48 31.01 18.08
C GLY A 123 -10.97 30.80 18.24
N VAL A 124 -10.23 30.85 17.13
CA VAL A 124 -8.79 30.62 17.05
C VAL A 124 -8.06 31.96 17.04
N SER A 125 -6.91 32.04 17.71
CA SER A 125 -6.10 33.26 17.80
C SER A 125 -4.61 32.99 17.61
N GLY A 126 -3.91 33.95 17.01
CA GLY A 126 -2.47 33.91 16.83
C GLY A 126 -2.02 33.10 15.60
N PRO A 127 -0.77 33.28 15.15
CA PRO A 127 -0.27 32.72 13.90
C PRO A 127 -0.17 31.18 13.89
N ASN A 128 -0.04 30.55 15.06
CA ASN A 128 0.07 29.10 15.21
C ASN A 128 -1.27 28.41 15.52
N GLY A 129 -2.37 29.17 15.56
CA GLY A 129 -3.69 28.59 15.78
C GLY A 129 -4.10 27.73 14.58
N TYR A 130 -4.58 26.51 14.82
CA TYR A 130 -5.04 25.60 13.77
C TYR A 130 -6.45 25.97 13.32
N LEU A 131 -6.64 26.17 12.02
CA LEU A 131 -7.95 26.37 11.40
C LEU A 131 -8.34 25.12 10.62
N THR A 132 -9.57 24.67 10.86
CA THR A 132 -10.18 23.62 10.05
C THR A 132 -10.68 24.22 8.74
N LEU A 133 -10.25 23.67 7.61
CA LEU A 133 -10.74 24.07 6.29
C LEU A 133 -11.91 23.19 5.83
N ALA A 134 -11.78 21.89 6.08
CA ALA A 134 -12.83 20.91 5.82
C ALA A 134 -12.91 19.92 6.99
N SER A 135 -14.14 19.59 7.37
CA SER A 135 -14.39 18.57 8.37
C SER A 135 -14.66 17.24 7.67
N GLY A 136 -13.74 16.29 7.81
CA GLY A 136 -14.00 14.90 7.46
C GLY A 136 -14.97 14.22 8.41
N ALA A 137 -15.00 12.89 8.35
CA ALA A 137 -15.85 12.13 9.23
C ALA A 137 -15.37 12.23 10.69
N THR A 138 -16.31 12.24 11.63
CA THR A 138 -15.94 12.25 13.06
C THR A 138 -15.14 10.99 13.40
N GLY A 139 -13.89 11.17 13.84
CA GLY A 139 -12.98 10.06 14.13
C GLY A 139 -12.35 9.42 12.89
N GLY A 140 -12.43 10.08 11.72
CA GLY A 140 -11.71 9.67 10.52
C GLY A 140 -10.20 9.66 10.74
N THR A 141 -9.53 8.71 10.10
CA THR A 141 -8.11 8.40 10.30
C THR A 141 -7.34 8.28 8.99
N ASP A 142 -7.95 8.66 7.87
CA ASP A 142 -7.20 9.01 6.67
C ASP A 142 -6.71 10.46 6.74
N PHE A 143 -5.49 10.67 6.31
CA PHE A 143 -4.84 11.96 6.19
C PHE A 143 -4.15 12.11 4.82
N ALA A 144 -4.28 11.12 3.93
CA ALA A 144 -3.78 11.22 2.57
C ALA A 144 -4.56 12.30 1.81
N ILE A 145 -3.91 12.99 0.87
CA ILE A 145 -4.53 14.09 0.13
C ILE A 145 -4.16 13.96 -1.35
N GLY A 146 -5.14 13.91 -2.24
CA GLY A 146 -4.91 13.89 -3.68
C GLY A 146 -4.00 15.01 -4.17
N GLY A 147 -3.05 14.66 -5.04
CA GLY A 147 -2.03 15.58 -5.54
C GLY A 147 -0.91 15.91 -4.52
N ALA A 148 -0.84 15.23 -3.38
CA ALA A 148 0.26 15.40 -2.44
C ALA A 148 1.61 14.99 -3.06
N VAL A 149 2.61 15.86 -2.89
CA VAL A 149 4.03 15.53 -3.05
C VAL A 149 4.66 15.23 -1.68
N THR A 150 5.86 14.65 -1.66
CA THR A 150 6.58 14.41 -0.39
C THR A 150 6.87 15.69 0.39
N GLY A 151 7.07 16.80 -0.34
CA GLY A 151 7.36 18.13 0.17
C GLY A 151 8.01 18.99 -0.91
N VAL A 152 8.35 20.24 -0.55
CA VAL A 152 9.02 21.16 -1.46
C VAL A 152 10.45 20.70 -1.77
N THR A 153 10.79 20.65 -3.05
CA THR A 153 12.12 20.42 -3.60
C THR A 153 12.56 21.61 -4.45
N ASN A 154 13.76 21.55 -5.04
CA ASN A 154 14.25 22.65 -5.87
C ASN A 154 13.47 22.74 -7.18
N GLU A 155 13.11 21.61 -7.76
CA GLU A 155 12.51 21.54 -9.09
C GLU A 155 10.97 21.34 -9.05
N ASN A 156 10.36 21.01 -7.90
CA ASN A 156 8.89 20.92 -7.73
C ASN A 156 8.24 22.11 -6.97
N SER A 157 9.03 23.12 -6.58
CA SER A 157 8.58 24.23 -5.72
C SER A 157 7.39 25.05 -6.23
N SER A 158 7.09 24.98 -7.53
CA SER A 158 5.95 25.65 -8.16
C SER A 158 4.69 24.80 -8.22
N PHE A 159 4.82 23.49 -8.00
CA PHE A 159 3.74 22.49 -8.08
C PHE A 159 3.28 22.01 -6.70
N ALA A 160 4.16 22.12 -5.68
CA ALA A 160 3.80 21.84 -4.30
C ALA A 160 2.70 22.79 -3.79
N VAL A 161 1.47 22.27 -3.62
CA VAL A 161 0.40 22.98 -2.91
C VAL A 161 0.66 22.81 -1.41
N PRO A 162 0.98 23.87 -0.64
CA PRO A 162 1.45 23.71 0.75
C PRO A 162 0.37 23.24 1.75
N LEU A 163 -0.79 22.81 1.25
CA LEU A 163 -1.89 22.19 2.02
C LEU A 163 -1.95 20.67 1.86
N THR A 164 -1.23 20.09 0.90
CA THR A 164 -1.42 18.69 0.50
C THR A 164 -0.21 17.81 0.82
N ASP A 165 0.98 18.39 1.00
CA ASP A 165 2.21 17.62 1.26
C ASP A 165 2.23 16.87 2.61
N LEU A 166 3.23 16.00 2.80
CA LEU A 166 3.38 15.22 4.04
C LEU A 166 3.53 16.10 5.31
N SER A 167 4.02 17.33 5.20
CA SER A 167 4.12 18.25 6.34
C SER A 167 2.74 18.72 6.80
N ALA A 168 1.86 19.02 5.84
CA ALA A 168 0.47 19.34 6.11
C ALA A 168 -0.27 18.13 6.71
N GLN A 169 -0.07 16.94 6.14
CA GLN A 169 -0.68 15.70 6.65
C GLN A 169 -0.21 15.39 8.09
N LEU A 170 1.08 15.57 8.39
CA LEU A 170 1.61 15.43 9.76
C LEU A 170 0.95 16.41 10.73
N THR A 171 0.74 17.65 10.29
CA THR A 171 0.07 18.68 11.09
C THR A 171 -1.37 18.28 11.38
N ASN A 172 -2.12 17.81 10.38
CA ASN A 172 -3.50 17.34 10.53
C ASN A 172 -3.56 16.15 11.51
N PHE A 173 -2.66 15.19 11.34
CA PHE A 173 -2.54 14.02 12.22
C PHE A 173 -2.26 14.40 13.67
N LYS A 174 -1.29 15.29 13.95
CA LYS A 174 -0.97 15.71 15.32
C LYS A 174 -2.13 16.40 16.01
N ASN A 175 -2.93 17.16 15.27
CA ASN A 175 -4.11 17.83 15.81
C ASN A 175 -5.25 16.83 16.08
N ALA A 176 -5.46 15.86 15.20
CA ALA A 176 -6.52 14.86 15.35
C ALA A 176 -6.16 13.74 16.35
N VAL A 177 -4.89 13.36 16.40
CA VAL A 177 -4.36 12.18 17.10
C VAL A 177 -3.13 12.57 17.93
N PRO A 178 -3.30 13.35 19.01
CA PRO A 178 -2.18 13.83 19.83
C PRO A 178 -1.43 12.70 20.56
N THR A 179 -2.01 11.50 20.63
CA THR A 179 -1.36 10.31 21.16
C THR A 179 -1.74 9.12 20.29
N PRO A 180 -0.90 8.76 19.29
CA PRO A 180 -1.13 7.61 18.43
C PRO A 180 -1.31 6.33 19.25
N ALA A 181 -2.20 5.45 18.81
CA ALA A 181 -2.37 4.17 19.50
C ALA A 181 -1.10 3.33 19.31
N ALA A 182 -0.55 2.83 20.41
CA ALA A 182 0.75 2.12 20.42
C ALA A 182 0.82 0.87 19.53
N ASN A 183 -0.33 0.40 19.04
CA ASN A 183 -0.47 -0.75 18.17
C ASN A 183 -1.27 -0.40 16.90
N ALA A 184 -1.26 0.86 16.46
CA ALA A 184 -1.83 1.25 15.17
C ALA A 184 -0.95 0.75 14.01
N LEU A 185 -1.56 0.52 12.86
CA LEU A 185 -0.87 0.43 11.57
C LEU A 185 -0.90 1.81 10.92
N SER A 186 0.26 2.38 10.59
CA SER A 186 0.32 3.59 9.75
C SER A 186 0.73 3.23 8.33
N THR A 187 0.03 3.74 7.32
CA THR A 187 0.36 3.50 5.91
C THR A 187 0.91 4.76 5.26
N VAL A 188 1.91 4.63 4.38
CA VAL A 188 2.46 5.75 3.60
C VAL A 188 2.60 5.30 2.15
N TRP A 189 1.94 6.00 1.22
CA TRP A 189 2.15 5.82 -0.22
C TRP A 189 2.21 7.17 -0.92
N ILE A 190 3.41 7.56 -1.36
CA ILE A 190 3.73 8.92 -1.83
C ILE A 190 4.88 8.86 -2.84
N GLY A 191 5.23 9.98 -3.47
CA GLY A 191 6.39 10.11 -4.36
C GLY A 191 6.05 10.04 -5.85
N SER A 192 4.88 9.51 -6.22
CA SER A 192 4.45 9.46 -7.62
C SER A 192 4.27 10.86 -8.19
N ASN A 193 3.64 11.78 -7.43
CA ASN A 193 3.47 13.17 -7.87
C ASN A 193 4.80 13.91 -8.02
N ASP A 194 5.78 13.65 -7.14
CA ASP A 194 7.12 14.25 -7.24
C ASP A 194 7.81 13.88 -8.57
N ILE A 195 7.66 12.63 -9.02
CA ILE A 195 8.19 12.20 -10.33
C ILE A 195 7.36 12.78 -11.47
N LEU A 196 6.02 12.73 -11.38
CA LEU A 196 5.14 13.26 -12.42
C LEU A 196 5.39 14.76 -12.65
N ASP A 197 5.48 15.56 -11.59
CA ASP A 197 5.77 17.00 -11.68
C ASP A 197 7.07 17.28 -12.46
N LEU A 198 8.12 16.48 -12.23
CA LEU A 198 9.37 16.59 -12.99
C LEU A 198 9.18 16.24 -14.47
N LEU A 199 8.51 15.12 -14.76
CA LEU A 199 8.31 14.62 -16.12
C LEU A 199 7.43 15.56 -16.94
N GLU A 200 6.49 16.24 -16.30
CA GLU A 200 5.56 17.17 -16.93
C GLU A 200 6.17 18.57 -17.16
N ASP A 201 7.32 18.90 -16.54
CA ASP A 201 8.00 20.18 -16.76
C ASP A 201 8.48 20.28 -18.23
N PRO A 202 8.10 21.34 -18.97
CA PRO A 202 8.60 21.59 -20.33
C PRO A 202 10.13 21.65 -20.47
N ASN A 203 10.86 21.86 -19.38
CA ASN A 203 12.32 21.92 -19.31
C ASN A 203 12.95 20.61 -18.80
N PHE A 204 12.19 19.54 -18.64
CA PHE A 204 12.64 18.26 -18.07
C PHE A 204 13.94 17.73 -18.71
N GLY A 205 14.12 17.90 -20.03
CA GLY A 205 15.35 17.49 -20.73
C GLY A 205 16.64 18.19 -20.25
N THR A 206 16.53 19.31 -19.53
CA THR A 206 17.66 19.98 -18.85
C THR A 206 17.97 19.37 -17.49
N TYR A 207 16.99 18.71 -16.88
CA TYR A 207 17.12 18.06 -15.58
C TYR A 207 17.58 16.61 -15.72
N PHE A 208 17.18 15.95 -16.81
CA PHE A 208 17.46 14.56 -17.13
C PHE A 208 18.07 14.44 -18.55
N PRO A 209 19.42 14.45 -18.67
CA PRO A 209 20.08 14.34 -19.96
C PRO A 209 19.81 12.99 -20.67
N ASN A 210 19.74 13.01 -22.00
CA ASN A 210 19.58 11.79 -22.81
C ASN A 210 20.68 10.74 -22.51
N GLY A 211 20.27 9.48 -22.38
CA GLY A 211 21.17 8.37 -22.04
C GLY A 211 21.49 8.24 -20.55
N THR A 212 20.82 9.02 -19.69
CA THR A 212 20.88 8.81 -18.24
C THR A 212 20.37 7.41 -17.90
N THR A 213 21.06 6.74 -16.99
CA THR A 213 20.77 5.39 -16.51
C THR A 213 20.61 5.43 -15.00
N LEU A 214 20.11 4.34 -14.42
CA LEU A 214 20.02 4.18 -12.97
C LEU A 214 21.36 4.40 -12.24
N GLY A 215 22.49 4.07 -12.88
CA GLY A 215 23.83 4.29 -12.31
C GLY A 215 24.33 5.73 -12.40
N THR A 216 23.74 6.58 -13.25
CA THR A 216 24.19 7.96 -13.48
C THR A 216 23.17 9.02 -13.03
N VAL A 217 21.91 8.64 -12.83
CA VAL A 217 20.81 9.55 -12.49
C VAL A 217 21.07 10.39 -11.24
N GLY A 218 21.75 9.84 -10.22
CA GLY A 218 22.02 10.56 -8.96
C GLY A 218 22.90 11.80 -9.07
N SER A 219 23.57 12.04 -10.22
CA SER A 219 24.31 13.28 -10.49
C SER A 219 23.53 14.32 -11.30
N THR A 220 22.33 13.96 -11.76
CA THR A 220 21.45 14.84 -12.55
C THR A 220 20.61 15.71 -11.63
N LYS A 221 20.01 16.80 -12.14
CA LYS A 221 19.11 17.62 -11.32
C LYS A 221 17.88 16.83 -10.89
N ALA A 222 17.28 16.06 -11.80
CA ALA A 222 16.14 15.20 -11.49
C ALA A 222 16.50 14.17 -10.39
N GLY A 223 17.67 13.53 -10.48
CA GLY A 223 18.12 12.60 -9.44
C GLY A 223 18.38 13.26 -8.07
N ILE A 224 18.94 14.47 -8.04
CA ILE A 224 19.11 15.23 -6.79
C ILE A 224 17.74 15.62 -6.20
N ASP A 225 16.77 15.94 -7.05
CA ASP A 225 15.41 16.24 -6.63
C ASP A 225 14.71 15.00 -6.02
N MET A 226 14.92 13.81 -6.60
CA MET A 226 14.47 12.55 -6.02
C MET A 226 15.12 12.22 -4.68
N GLN A 227 16.41 12.54 -4.50
CA GLN A 227 17.08 12.40 -3.20
C GLN A 227 16.40 13.29 -2.13
N GLN A 228 16.04 14.51 -2.49
CA GLN A 228 15.34 15.41 -1.57
C GLN A 228 13.91 14.93 -1.28
N SER A 229 13.21 14.41 -2.28
CA SER A 229 11.85 13.87 -2.13
C SER A 229 11.82 12.69 -1.15
N VAL A 230 12.73 11.73 -1.34
CA VAL A 230 12.89 10.61 -0.39
C VAL A 230 13.31 11.12 0.98
N ALA A 231 14.21 12.10 1.08
CA ALA A 231 14.59 12.66 2.38
C ALA A 231 13.39 13.30 3.12
N ASN A 232 12.46 13.92 2.39
CA ASN A 232 11.22 14.45 2.94
C ASN A 232 10.33 13.31 3.49
N GLU A 233 10.14 12.23 2.72
CA GLU A 233 9.37 11.06 3.15
C GLU A 233 9.98 10.40 4.41
N ILE A 234 11.30 10.21 4.43
CA ILE A 234 12.01 9.63 5.58
C ILE A 234 11.92 10.53 6.80
N GLY A 235 12.00 11.86 6.63
CA GLY A 235 11.80 12.83 7.71
C GLY A 235 10.38 12.79 8.28
N PHE A 236 9.37 12.63 7.42
CA PHE A 236 7.98 12.45 7.83
C PHE A 236 7.80 11.15 8.63
N ILE A 237 8.29 10.02 8.12
CA ILE A 237 8.24 8.72 8.81
C ILE A 237 8.96 8.79 10.16
N GLY A 238 10.15 9.40 10.20
CA GLY A 238 10.89 9.61 11.45
C GLY A 238 10.10 10.44 12.47
N SER A 239 9.30 11.41 12.01
CA SER A 239 8.40 12.19 12.87
C SER A 239 7.26 11.34 13.43
N LEU A 240 6.60 10.52 12.60
CA LEU A 240 5.59 9.58 13.07
C LEU A 240 6.14 8.64 14.16
N VAL A 241 7.34 8.11 13.96
CA VAL A 241 8.00 7.24 14.95
C VAL A 241 8.31 8.01 16.24
N ALA A 242 8.78 9.25 16.14
CA ALA A 242 9.01 10.11 17.30
C ALA A 242 7.72 10.43 18.08
N ASP A 243 6.57 10.48 17.38
CA ASP A 243 5.24 10.65 17.98
C ASP A 243 4.64 9.33 18.51
N GLY A 244 5.37 8.21 18.41
CA GLY A 244 5.00 6.93 19.01
C GLY A 244 4.36 5.91 18.06
N VAL A 245 4.40 6.13 16.74
CA VAL A 245 4.01 5.11 15.75
C VAL A 245 5.04 3.99 15.73
N THR A 246 4.59 2.75 15.87
CA THR A 246 5.45 1.57 16.00
C THR A 246 5.33 0.57 14.85
N ASN A 247 4.31 0.69 14.00
CA ASN A 247 4.11 -0.16 12.83
C ASN A 247 3.78 0.68 11.61
N LEU A 248 4.63 0.60 10.59
CA LEU A 248 4.44 1.26 9.31
C LEU A 248 4.41 0.25 8.16
N LEU A 249 3.53 0.51 7.21
CA LEU A 249 3.48 -0.10 5.89
C LEU A 249 3.74 1.00 4.87
N VAL A 250 4.87 0.93 4.18
CA VAL A 250 5.27 1.91 3.17
C VAL A 250 5.14 1.26 1.80
N LEU A 251 4.48 1.91 0.86
CA LEU A 251 4.36 1.42 -0.51
C LEU A 251 5.38 2.18 -1.35
N ASP A 252 6.17 1.45 -2.14
CA ASP A 252 7.08 2.06 -3.10
C ASP A 252 6.31 2.68 -4.27
N VAL A 253 6.96 3.52 -5.07
CA VAL A 253 6.35 4.14 -6.25
C VAL A 253 6.10 3.06 -7.32
N PRO A 254 4.91 2.94 -7.92
CA PRO A 254 4.67 1.99 -9.01
C PRO A 254 5.57 2.27 -10.23
N ASP A 255 5.69 1.32 -11.16
CA ASP A 255 6.37 1.60 -12.44
C ASP A 255 5.56 2.62 -13.25
N LEU A 256 5.91 3.90 -13.10
CA LEU A 256 5.24 4.99 -13.79
C LEU A 256 5.43 4.93 -15.31
N SER A 257 6.42 4.17 -15.80
CA SER A 257 6.61 3.95 -17.23
C SER A 257 5.47 3.14 -17.87
N GLN A 258 4.65 2.47 -17.07
CA GLN A 258 3.46 1.73 -17.54
C GLN A 258 2.16 2.56 -17.47
N VAL A 259 2.17 3.70 -16.79
CA VAL A 259 0.96 4.48 -16.49
C VAL A 259 0.50 5.27 -17.72
N PRO A 260 -0.80 5.31 -18.06
CA PRO A 260 -1.30 6.00 -19.25
C PRO A 260 -0.95 7.49 -19.33
N ALA A 261 -0.82 8.18 -18.19
CA ALA A 261 -0.35 9.56 -18.11
C ALA A 261 1.02 9.73 -18.79
N ILE A 262 1.92 8.77 -18.60
CA ILE A 262 3.24 8.77 -19.24
C ILE A 262 3.17 8.16 -20.63
N THR A 263 2.70 6.92 -20.76
CA THR A 263 2.75 6.19 -22.04
C THR A 263 1.97 6.88 -23.17
N LYS A 264 0.97 7.71 -22.83
CA LYS A 264 0.16 8.45 -23.80
C LYS A 264 0.32 9.97 -23.70
N GLY A 265 0.55 10.52 -22.52
CA GLY A 265 0.73 11.96 -22.33
C GLY A 265 2.16 12.42 -22.66
N TYR A 266 3.15 11.66 -22.21
CA TYR A 266 4.58 11.98 -22.26
C TYR A 266 5.41 10.77 -22.75
N PRO A 267 5.15 10.27 -23.98
CA PRO A 267 5.74 9.02 -24.45
C PRO A 267 7.28 9.09 -24.62
N SER A 268 7.84 10.29 -24.84
CA SER A 268 9.30 10.49 -24.89
C SER A 268 9.97 10.32 -23.52
N GLU A 269 9.20 10.48 -22.45
CA GLU A 269 9.65 10.49 -21.07
C GLU A 269 9.49 9.12 -20.41
N THR A 270 8.83 8.15 -21.06
CA THR A 270 8.64 6.76 -20.57
C THR A 270 9.93 6.13 -20.01
N GLY A 271 11.05 6.25 -20.72
CA GLY A 271 12.32 5.70 -20.26
C GLY A 271 12.89 6.42 -19.03
N ALA A 272 12.63 7.72 -18.88
CA ALA A 272 13.02 8.48 -17.71
C ALA A 272 12.11 8.18 -16.51
N ALA A 273 10.82 7.99 -16.74
CA ALA A 273 9.85 7.57 -15.72
C ALA A 273 10.26 6.22 -15.09
N LEU A 274 10.71 5.26 -15.91
CA LEU A 274 11.25 3.99 -15.43
C LEU A 274 12.45 4.21 -14.50
N VAL A 275 13.46 4.94 -14.99
CA VAL A 275 14.71 5.18 -14.24
C VAL A 275 14.46 5.95 -12.94
N LEU A 276 13.58 6.96 -12.96
CA LEU A 276 13.27 7.76 -11.76
C LEU A 276 12.46 6.96 -10.75
N SER A 277 11.48 6.15 -11.18
CA SER A 277 10.72 5.26 -10.29
C SER A 277 11.64 4.23 -9.65
N GLU A 278 12.50 3.58 -10.43
CA GLU A 278 13.53 2.66 -9.92
C GLU A 278 14.50 3.36 -8.96
N TYR A 279 14.90 4.60 -9.26
CA TYR A 279 15.86 5.33 -8.43
C TYR A 279 15.25 5.81 -7.10
N TYR A 280 14.01 6.29 -7.13
CA TYR A 280 13.24 6.64 -5.93
C TYR A 280 13.08 5.41 -5.03
N ASN A 281 12.57 4.31 -5.60
CA ASN A 281 12.38 3.04 -4.90
C ASN A 281 13.69 2.39 -4.50
N GLN A 282 14.77 2.67 -5.22
CA GLN A 282 16.08 2.57 -4.64
C GLN A 282 16.06 3.50 -3.43
N LEU A 283 16.63 4.70 -3.45
CA LEU A 283 16.78 5.60 -2.28
C LEU A 283 15.90 5.30 -1.04
N LEU A 284 14.56 5.30 -1.19
CA LEU A 284 13.59 4.92 -0.16
C LEU A 284 13.97 3.68 0.68
N ASN A 285 14.19 2.50 0.09
CA ASN A 285 14.41 1.31 0.93
C ASN A 285 15.76 1.33 1.72
N THR A 286 16.78 2.07 1.26
CA THR A 286 18.08 2.21 1.95
C THR A 286 17.84 3.11 3.15
N ASP A 287 17.17 4.23 2.91
CA ASP A 287 17.00 5.25 3.93
C ASP A 287 15.99 4.81 4.99
N LEU A 288 14.97 4.02 4.62
CA LEU A 288 14.08 3.35 5.60
C LEU A 288 14.86 2.38 6.50
N GLY A 289 15.92 1.74 5.99
CA GLY A 289 16.82 0.91 6.80
C GLY A 289 17.59 1.68 7.89
N THR A 290 17.59 3.02 7.83
CA THR A 290 18.19 3.89 8.86
C THR A 290 17.20 4.30 9.95
N VAL A 291 15.89 4.16 9.70
CA VAL A 291 14.85 4.49 10.68
C VAL A 291 14.80 3.40 11.75
N THR A 292 14.83 3.81 13.01
CA THR A 292 14.77 2.90 14.16
C THR A 292 13.61 3.27 15.07
N GLY A 293 13.12 2.32 15.87
CA GLY A 293 12.02 2.56 16.82
C GLY A 293 10.63 2.13 16.32
N ALA A 294 10.52 1.66 15.08
CA ALA A 294 9.29 1.08 14.53
C ALA A 294 9.58 -0.13 13.64
N LYS A 295 8.58 -1.00 13.51
CA LYS A 295 8.53 -2.03 12.48
C LYS A 295 8.08 -1.37 11.17
N ILE A 296 8.91 -1.41 10.14
CA ILE A 296 8.59 -0.89 8.82
C ILE A 296 8.53 -2.06 7.85
N THR A 297 7.42 -2.16 7.12
CA THR A 297 7.19 -3.12 6.04
C THR A 297 7.11 -2.32 4.75
N ILE A 298 7.73 -2.82 3.67
CA ILE A 298 7.70 -2.15 2.37
C ILE A 298 6.99 -3.05 1.38
N GLU A 299 6.01 -2.49 0.68
CA GLU A 299 5.28 -3.17 -0.39
C GLU A 299 5.78 -2.73 -1.75
N ASN A 300 5.99 -3.72 -2.61
CA ASN A 300 6.55 -3.55 -3.95
C ASN A 300 5.41 -3.39 -4.97
N THR A 301 4.91 -2.17 -5.09
CA THR A 301 3.86 -1.82 -6.05
C THR A 301 4.43 -1.68 -7.46
N PHE A 302 5.73 -1.39 -7.59
CA PHE A 302 6.45 -1.41 -8.86
C PHE A 302 6.30 -2.76 -9.58
N SER A 303 6.64 -3.85 -8.90
CA SER A 303 6.49 -5.20 -9.48
C SER A 303 5.02 -5.64 -9.58
N LEU A 304 4.12 -5.10 -8.74
CA LEU A 304 2.70 -5.45 -8.80
C LEU A 304 2.09 -5.03 -10.13
N ILE A 305 2.36 -3.79 -10.56
CA ILE A 305 1.83 -3.28 -11.83
C ILE A 305 2.40 -4.06 -13.02
N ASP A 306 3.71 -4.35 -13.01
CA ASP A 306 4.36 -5.15 -14.06
C ASP A 306 3.77 -6.56 -14.15
N ASN A 307 3.50 -7.20 -13.00
CA ASN A 307 2.89 -8.52 -12.95
C ASN A 307 1.44 -8.50 -13.44
N ALA A 308 0.67 -7.48 -13.10
CA ALA A 308 -0.70 -7.30 -13.60
C ALA A 308 -0.73 -7.11 -15.12
N ILE A 309 0.25 -6.39 -15.68
CA ILE A 309 0.38 -6.19 -17.13
C ILE A 309 0.83 -7.47 -17.83
N ALA A 310 1.81 -8.19 -17.26
CA ALA A 310 2.32 -9.42 -17.85
C ALA A 310 1.32 -10.58 -17.76
N ASN A 311 0.49 -10.60 -16.70
CA ASN A 311 -0.44 -11.70 -16.40
C ASN A 311 -1.87 -11.22 -16.08
N PRO A 312 -2.52 -10.45 -16.98
CA PRO A 312 -3.77 -9.75 -16.67
C PRO A 312 -4.91 -10.67 -16.24
N GLY A 313 -4.99 -11.87 -16.82
CA GLY A 313 -6.01 -12.86 -16.47
C GLY A 313 -5.96 -13.32 -15.01
N SER A 314 -4.79 -13.32 -14.36
CA SER A 314 -4.65 -13.68 -12.93
C SER A 314 -5.30 -12.66 -11.99
N TYR A 315 -5.50 -11.44 -12.47
CA TYR A 315 -6.12 -10.32 -11.76
C TYR A 315 -7.55 -10.04 -12.24
N GLY A 316 -8.08 -10.84 -13.18
CA GLY A 316 -9.39 -10.59 -13.79
C GLY A 316 -9.39 -9.47 -14.84
N LEU A 317 -8.21 -9.00 -15.24
CA LEU A 317 -8.05 -7.89 -16.18
C LEU A 317 -8.08 -8.38 -17.64
N LYS A 318 -8.58 -7.52 -18.52
CA LYS A 318 -8.61 -7.67 -19.99
C LYS A 318 -7.88 -6.54 -20.70
N ASN A 319 -7.84 -5.34 -20.10
CA ASN A 319 -7.11 -4.20 -20.62
C ASN A 319 -6.17 -3.65 -19.53
N VAL A 320 -4.90 -3.49 -19.86
CA VAL A 320 -3.85 -3.04 -18.95
C VAL A 320 -3.05 -1.87 -19.52
N THR A 321 -3.61 -1.17 -20.51
CA THR A 321 -2.91 -0.12 -21.27
C THR A 321 -3.78 1.12 -21.45
N ASP A 322 -5.09 0.94 -21.61
CA ASP A 322 -6.04 2.03 -21.73
C ASP A 322 -6.74 2.33 -20.41
N SER A 323 -7.18 3.58 -20.26
CA SER A 323 -8.00 4.06 -19.15
C SER A 323 -9.48 3.83 -19.46
N VAL A 324 -10.27 3.56 -18.42
CA VAL A 324 -11.75 3.53 -18.50
C VAL A 324 -12.32 4.91 -18.79
N TYR A 325 -11.74 5.95 -18.20
CA TYR A 325 -12.16 7.34 -18.28
C TYR A 325 -11.01 8.23 -18.74
N THR A 326 -11.24 9.06 -19.75
CA THR A 326 -10.21 9.96 -20.29
C THR A 326 -10.51 11.45 -20.07
N GLY A 327 -11.62 11.75 -19.39
CA GLY A 327 -12.12 13.11 -19.20
C GLY A 327 -11.42 13.86 -18.06
N SER A 328 -12.04 14.95 -17.61
CA SER A 328 -11.51 15.81 -16.56
C SER A 328 -11.86 15.29 -15.16
N LEU A 329 -10.98 15.55 -14.18
CA LEU A 329 -11.23 15.33 -12.75
C LEU A 329 -12.36 16.21 -12.20
N THR A 330 -12.61 17.38 -12.81
CA THR A 330 -13.53 18.40 -12.28
C THR A 330 -14.85 18.49 -13.05
N ASN A 331 -14.93 17.89 -14.25
CA ASN A 331 -16.12 17.95 -15.09
C ASN A 331 -16.32 16.66 -15.90
N PHE A 332 -17.46 16.00 -15.66
CA PHE A 332 -17.78 14.74 -16.31
C PHE A 332 -18.46 14.90 -17.65
N THR A 333 -17.87 14.26 -18.66
CA THR A 333 -18.49 14.09 -19.98
C THR A 333 -18.74 12.60 -20.22
N PRO A 334 -19.99 12.14 -20.40
CA PRO A 334 -20.30 10.72 -20.58
C PRO A 334 -19.60 10.04 -21.76
N SER A 335 -19.25 10.79 -22.83
CA SER A 335 -18.53 10.25 -23.98
C SER A 335 -17.08 9.86 -23.69
N ASP A 336 -16.52 10.36 -22.59
CA ASP A 336 -15.13 10.09 -22.20
C ASP A 336 -15.01 8.80 -21.37
N LEU A 337 -16.14 8.12 -21.09
CA LEU A 337 -16.21 6.89 -20.33
C LEU A 337 -16.45 5.70 -21.28
N VAL A 338 -15.59 4.68 -21.21
CA VAL A 338 -15.70 3.46 -22.04
C VAL A 338 -17.03 2.74 -21.79
N SER A 339 -17.45 2.64 -20.53
CA SER A 339 -18.71 2.02 -20.12
C SER A 339 -19.13 2.53 -18.76
N SER A 340 -20.43 2.72 -18.54
CA SER A 340 -21.01 3.00 -17.22
C SER A 340 -21.24 1.75 -16.37
N ASP A 341 -20.98 0.55 -16.91
CA ASP A 341 -21.11 -0.72 -16.19
C ASP A 341 -19.82 -1.03 -15.41
N PRO A 342 -19.83 -0.99 -14.07
CA PRO A 342 -18.64 -1.26 -13.24
C PRO A 342 -18.02 -2.62 -13.52
N THR A 343 -18.79 -3.63 -13.94
CA THR A 343 -18.24 -4.95 -14.26
C THR A 343 -17.36 -4.92 -15.51
N VAL A 344 -17.62 -3.99 -16.44
CA VAL A 344 -16.76 -3.75 -17.60
C VAL A 344 -15.55 -2.92 -17.19
N GLN A 345 -15.77 -1.86 -16.41
CA GLN A 345 -14.70 -0.99 -15.91
C GLN A 345 -13.65 -1.79 -15.13
N ASN A 346 -14.08 -2.71 -14.27
CA ASN A 346 -13.23 -3.58 -13.45
C ASN A 346 -12.48 -4.66 -14.26
N THR A 347 -12.64 -4.71 -15.59
CA THR A 347 -11.72 -5.47 -16.46
C THR A 347 -10.53 -4.65 -16.95
N TYR A 348 -10.43 -3.37 -16.57
CA TYR A 348 -9.32 -2.49 -16.89
C TYR A 348 -8.42 -2.31 -15.66
N LEU A 349 -7.12 -2.16 -15.88
CA LEU A 349 -6.18 -1.84 -14.79
C LEU A 349 -6.33 -0.38 -14.35
N PHE A 350 -6.43 0.54 -15.31
CA PHE A 350 -6.46 1.98 -15.06
C PHE A 350 -7.88 2.52 -15.19
N PHE A 351 -8.35 3.22 -14.16
CA PHE A 351 -9.62 3.91 -14.20
C PHE A 351 -9.49 5.18 -15.02
N ASP A 352 -8.56 6.06 -14.68
CA ASP A 352 -8.23 7.24 -15.47
C ASP A 352 -6.79 7.18 -15.99
N LYS A 353 -6.18 8.34 -16.30
CA LYS A 353 -4.82 8.37 -16.84
C LYS A 353 -3.77 7.92 -15.82
N GLN A 354 -4.06 7.96 -14.54
CA GLN A 354 -3.10 7.74 -13.45
C GLN A 354 -3.57 6.61 -12.52
N HIS A 355 -4.84 6.65 -12.12
CA HIS A 355 -5.33 5.89 -10.99
C HIS A 355 -5.85 4.50 -11.41
N PRO A 356 -5.62 3.46 -10.58
CA PRO A 356 -6.14 2.13 -10.85
C PRO A 356 -7.66 2.06 -10.66
N THR A 357 -8.29 1.10 -11.35
CA THR A 357 -9.67 0.70 -11.05
C THR A 357 -9.78 0.05 -9.68
N GLU A 358 -11.00 -0.16 -9.20
CA GLU A 358 -11.29 -0.92 -7.99
C GLU A 358 -10.61 -2.30 -7.98
N THR A 359 -10.47 -2.93 -9.15
CA THR A 359 -9.74 -4.20 -9.27
C THR A 359 -8.25 -4.04 -9.00
N GLY A 360 -7.62 -2.99 -9.54
CA GLY A 360 -6.23 -2.65 -9.22
C GLY A 360 -6.05 -2.27 -7.74
N GLN A 361 -6.96 -1.46 -7.19
CA GLN A 361 -6.97 -1.08 -5.77
C GLN A 361 -7.08 -2.31 -4.85
N THR A 362 -7.95 -3.26 -5.21
CA THR A 362 -8.11 -4.54 -4.49
C THR A 362 -6.83 -5.38 -4.57
N ALA A 363 -6.12 -5.38 -5.70
CA ALA A 363 -4.86 -6.10 -5.83
C ALA A 363 -3.78 -5.54 -4.89
N VAL A 364 -3.70 -4.21 -4.75
CA VAL A 364 -2.78 -3.55 -3.80
C VAL A 364 -3.14 -3.91 -2.35
N ALA A 365 -4.43 -3.83 -1.98
CA ALA A 365 -4.90 -4.22 -0.65
C ALA A 365 -4.58 -5.69 -0.34
N ASN A 366 -4.82 -6.58 -1.31
CA ASN A 366 -4.48 -8.00 -1.19
C ASN A 366 -2.99 -8.23 -1.03
N GLN A 367 -2.13 -7.46 -1.70
CA GLN A 367 -0.68 -7.56 -1.51
C GLN A 367 -0.27 -7.11 -0.10
N ALA A 368 -0.78 -5.97 0.37
CA ALA A 368 -0.58 -5.51 1.75
C ALA A 368 -1.11 -6.52 2.81
N LEU A 369 -2.08 -7.35 2.43
CA LEU A 369 -2.58 -8.48 3.23
C LEU A 369 -1.82 -9.79 3.00
N ALA A 370 -1.16 -9.99 1.86
CA ALA A 370 -0.49 -11.23 1.47
C ALA A 370 0.79 -11.49 2.28
N ASP A 371 1.23 -10.49 3.03
CA ASP A 371 2.34 -10.50 3.98
C ASP A 371 2.10 -11.42 5.23
N LEU A 372 1.25 -12.45 5.05
CA LEU A 372 0.62 -13.35 6.00
C LEU A 372 0.78 -14.85 5.68
N THR A 373 1.92 -15.29 5.14
CA THR A 373 2.25 -16.74 5.10
C THR A 373 2.35 -17.29 6.53
N CYS A 374 1.37 -18.09 6.97
CA CYS A 374 1.19 -18.40 8.38
C CYS A 374 0.79 -19.84 8.69
N PHE A 375 1.30 -20.35 9.82
CA PHE A 375 0.83 -21.55 10.50
C PHE A 375 -0.35 -21.24 11.42
N VAL A 376 -1.32 -22.13 11.56
CA VAL A 376 -2.38 -21.93 12.58
C VAL A 376 -1.88 -22.34 13.97
N THR A 377 -2.37 -21.69 15.04
CA THR A 377 -2.11 -22.06 16.45
C THR A 377 -2.20 -23.56 16.67
N GLY A 378 -1.27 -24.12 17.43
CA GLY A 378 -1.19 -25.55 17.72
C GLY A 378 -0.37 -26.33 16.69
N THR A 379 -0.03 -25.74 15.55
CA THR A 379 0.91 -26.35 14.59
C THR A 379 2.25 -26.56 15.27
N ARG A 380 2.73 -27.81 15.31
CA ARG A 380 4.03 -28.13 15.90
C ARG A 380 5.14 -28.06 14.87
N ILE A 381 6.12 -27.23 15.15
CA ILE A 381 7.34 -27.07 14.36
C ILE A 381 8.42 -27.97 14.95
N ALA A 382 9.14 -28.70 14.09
CA ALA A 382 10.27 -29.51 14.54
C ALA A 382 11.42 -28.62 15.02
N THR A 383 11.87 -28.86 16.25
CA THR A 383 13.02 -28.15 16.84
C THR A 383 14.05 -29.15 17.35
N ALA A 384 15.27 -28.69 17.64
CA ALA A 384 16.33 -29.53 18.22
C ALA A 384 15.95 -30.17 19.56
N ARG A 385 14.89 -29.67 20.22
CA ARG A 385 14.36 -30.18 21.50
C ARG A 385 13.02 -30.91 21.34
N GLY A 386 12.68 -31.32 20.11
CA GLY A 386 11.43 -31.99 19.77
C GLY A 386 10.43 -31.07 19.08
N ALA A 387 9.24 -31.58 18.78
CA ALA A 387 8.18 -30.79 18.15
C ALA A 387 7.59 -29.78 19.16
N VAL A 388 7.59 -28.49 18.83
CA VAL A 388 7.12 -27.40 19.69
C VAL A 388 6.00 -26.67 18.97
N ALA A 389 4.89 -26.40 19.67
CA ALA A 389 3.79 -25.63 19.11
C ALA A 389 4.28 -24.22 18.71
N VAL A 390 3.83 -23.71 17.57
CA VAL A 390 4.32 -22.48 16.97
C VAL A 390 4.17 -21.28 17.92
N GLU A 391 3.09 -21.22 18.70
CA GLU A 391 2.84 -20.19 19.71
C GLU A 391 3.79 -20.22 20.91
N ALA A 392 4.54 -21.30 21.09
CA ALA A 392 5.49 -21.50 22.18
C ALA A 392 6.95 -21.27 21.74
N LEU A 393 7.20 -21.05 20.45
CA LEU A 393 8.53 -20.74 19.91
C LEU A 393 8.99 -19.35 20.37
N ARG A 394 10.30 -19.21 20.53
CA ARG A 394 10.96 -17.95 20.90
C ARG A 394 12.18 -17.71 20.02
N ALA A 395 12.57 -16.45 19.86
CA ALA A 395 13.83 -16.11 19.21
C ALA A 395 15.00 -16.87 19.85
N GLY A 396 15.84 -17.46 19.01
CA GLY A 396 16.95 -18.34 19.40
C GLY A 396 16.61 -19.83 19.46
N ASP A 397 15.34 -20.24 19.43
CA ASP A 397 14.99 -21.68 19.36
C ASP A 397 15.52 -22.30 18.06
N MET A 398 16.15 -23.47 18.14
CA MET A 398 16.75 -24.12 16.97
C MET A 398 15.70 -24.95 16.21
N ILE A 399 15.27 -24.47 15.04
CA ILE A 399 14.35 -25.16 14.12
C ILE A 399 15.09 -26.20 13.29
N VAL A 400 14.49 -27.38 13.13
CA VAL A 400 14.98 -28.45 12.24
C VAL A 400 14.47 -28.18 10.82
N LEU A 401 15.40 -28.19 9.88
CA LEU A 401 15.13 -27.99 8.46
C LEU A 401 14.91 -29.32 7.75
N ALA A 402 14.22 -29.28 6.61
CA ALA A 402 13.97 -30.46 5.78
C ALA A 402 15.25 -31.08 5.18
N ASP A 403 16.34 -30.31 5.08
CA ASP A 403 17.66 -30.79 4.66
C ASP A 403 18.47 -31.46 5.79
N GLY A 404 17.90 -31.56 7.00
CA GLY A 404 18.54 -32.12 8.19
C GLY A 404 19.39 -31.12 8.99
N GLY A 405 19.53 -29.87 8.51
CA GLY A 405 20.18 -28.78 9.23
C GLY A 405 19.33 -28.18 10.35
N THR A 406 19.89 -27.19 11.06
CA THR A 406 19.12 -26.38 12.00
C THR A 406 19.44 -24.90 11.86
N LEU A 407 18.45 -24.04 12.12
CA LEU A 407 18.60 -22.59 12.17
C LEU A 407 17.88 -22.02 13.39
N PRO A 408 18.42 -20.98 14.06
CA PRO A 408 17.73 -20.32 15.15
C PRO A 408 16.53 -19.54 14.62
N VAL A 409 15.43 -19.51 15.37
CA VAL A 409 14.33 -18.58 15.13
C VAL A 409 14.87 -17.15 15.28
N ARG A 410 14.69 -16.32 14.25
CA ARG A 410 14.98 -14.89 14.32
C ARG A 410 13.80 -14.14 14.93
N TRP A 411 12.59 -14.48 14.51
CA TRP A 411 11.36 -13.85 14.95
C TRP A 411 10.16 -14.80 14.85
N VAL A 412 9.18 -14.59 15.73
CA VAL A 412 7.88 -15.26 15.68
C VAL A 412 6.79 -14.19 15.65
N GLY A 413 5.99 -14.21 14.59
CA GLY A 413 4.81 -13.36 14.46
C GLY A 413 3.54 -14.10 14.83
N ARG A 414 2.53 -13.38 15.28
CA ARG A 414 1.15 -13.88 15.49
C ARG A 414 0.22 -12.92 14.77
N ARG A 415 -0.91 -13.38 14.23
CA ARG A 415 -2.08 -12.61 13.79
C ARG A 415 -3.35 -13.36 14.12
N GLN A 416 -4.33 -12.71 14.74
CA GLN A 416 -5.69 -13.26 14.82
C GLN A 416 -6.52 -12.73 13.63
N LEU A 417 -7.56 -13.46 13.22
CA LEU A 417 -8.47 -13.09 12.13
C LEU A 417 -9.86 -13.64 12.45
N ALA A 418 -10.93 -12.86 12.24
CA ALA A 418 -12.30 -13.29 12.40
C ALA A 418 -12.90 -13.47 11.02
N CYS A 419 -12.78 -14.70 10.53
CA CYS A 419 -13.20 -15.00 9.18
C CYS A 419 -14.70 -14.81 8.98
N ALA A 420 -15.53 -14.96 10.03
CA ALA A 420 -16.98 -14.72 9.92
C ALA A 420 -17.35 -13.27 9.58
N SER A 421 -16.48 -12.31 9.92
CA SER A 421 -16.68 -10.88 9.66
C SER A 421 -15.89 -10.38 8.44
N HIS A 422 -15.16 -11.26 7.75
CA HIS A 422 -14.38 -10.89 6.57
C HIS A 422 -15.30 -10.73 5.35
N PRO A 423 -15.08 -9.76 4.45
CA PRO A 423 -15.91 -9.57 3.25
C PRO A 423 -15.97 -10.80 2.33
N ASP A 424 -14.86 -11.54 2.25
CA ASP A 424 -14.81 -12.88 1.67
C ASP A 424 -14.29 -13.89 2.71
N PRO A 425 -15.16 -14.52 3.51
CA PRO A 425 -14.72 -15.49 4.52
C PRO A 425 -13.90 -16.64 3.94
N HIS A 426 -14.21 -17.06 2.71
CA HIS A 426 -13.56 -18.19 2.06
C HIS A 426 -12.09 -17.91 1.76
N SER A 427 -11.72 -16.66 1.39
CA SER A 427 -10.34 -16.30 1.04
C SER A 427 -9.39 -16.34 2.22
N VAL A 428 -9.89 -16.23 3.45
CA VAL A 428 -9.08 -16.19 4.69
C VAL A 428 -9.24 -17.42 5.59
N TRP A 429 -10.07 -18.39 5.20
CA TRP A 429 -10.20 -19.64 5.96
C TRP A 429 -8.91 -20.48 5.92
N PRO A 430 -8.58 -21.18 7.02
CA PRO A 430 -7.51 -22.16 7.05
C PRO A 430 -7.64 -23.20 5.94
N VAL A 431 -6.52 -23.54 5.31
CA VAL A 431 -6.42 -24.74 4.49
C VAL A 431 -5.90 -25.86 5.39
N ARG A 432 -6.73 -26.87 5.62
CA ARG A 432 -6.34 -28.13 6.25
C ARG A 432 -5.67 -29.02 5.21
N ILE A 433 -4.51 -29.54 5.55
CA ILE A 433 -3.86 -30.68 4.91
C ILE A 433 -3.99 -31.86 5.88
N ALA A 434 -4.77 -32.87 5.51
CA ALA A 434 -5.06 -34.02 6.36
C ALA A 434 -3.80 -34.83 6.68
N ALA A 435 -3.77 -35.45 7.86
CA ALA A 435 -2.71 -36.39 8.21
C ALA A 435 -2.51 -37.45 7.11
N GLY A 436 -1.27 -37.64 6.68
CA GLY A 436 -0.91 -38.60 5.63
C GLY A 436 -1.31 -38.19 4.20
N ALA A 437 -1.74 -36.94 3.96
CA ALA A 437 -2.14 -36.48 2.63
C ALA A 437 -1.06 -36.69 1.55
N PHE A 438 0.23 -36.65 1.93
CA PHE A 438 1.36 -36.93 1.06
C PHE A 438 2.07 -38.26 1.38
N GLY A 439 1.34 -39.21 1.97
CA GLY A 439 1.86 -40.52 2.38
C GLY A 439 2.97 -40.38 3.42
N ALA A 440 4.12 -41.04 3.19
CA ALA A 440 5.25 -41.00 4.11
C ALA A 440 5.87 -39.60 4.28
N ALA A 441 5.60 -38.66 3.36
CA ALA A 441 6.04 -37.26 3.49
C ALA A 441 5.19 -36.46 4.50
N GLY A 442 4.09 -37.03 5.01
CA GLY A 442 3.24 -36.43 6.03
C GLY A 442 2.04 -35.64 5.46
N PRO A 443 1.47 -34.73 6.26
CA PRO A 443 1.84 -34.42 7.64
C PRO A 443 1.48 -35.58 8.60
N ALA A 444 2.11 -35.66 9.77
CA ALA A 444 1.85 -36.67 10.79
C ALA A 444 0.51 -36.46 11.51
N HIS A 445 0.02 -35.23 11.52
CA HIS A 445 -1.29 -34.82 12.02
C HIS A 445 -1.88 -33.80 11.04
N ASP A 446 -3.17 -33.48 11.18
CA ASP A 446 -3.77 -32.42 10.38
C ASP A 446 -2.99 -31.11 10.55
N LEU A 447 -2.50 -30.57 9.44
CA LEU A 447 -1.78 -29.31 9.38
C LEU A 447 -2.71 -28.23 8.83
N TYR A 448 -2.76 -27.09 9.50
CA TYR A 448 -3.61 -25.97 9.10
C TYR A 448 -2.74 -24.76 8.77
N LEU A 449 -2.91 -24.24 7.56
CA LEU A 449 -2.10 -23.15 7.01
C LEU A 449 -2.98 -22.01 6.52
N SER A 450 -2.42 -20.80 6.41
CA SER A 450 -3.06 -19.76 5.62
C SER A 450 -3.04 -20.15 4.13
N PRO A 451 -3.98 -19.66 3.31
CA PRO A 451 -4.12 -20.09 1.92
C PRO A 451 -2.87 -19.90 1.05
N ASP A 452 -2.06 -18.88 1.33
CA ASP A 452 -0.85 -18.56 0.59
C ASP A 452 0.43 -19.20 1.13
N HIS A 453 0.37 -19.87 2.29
CA HIS A 453 1.54 -20.56 2.85
C HIS A 453 1.94 -21.75 1.97
N ALA A 454 3.21 -21.79 1.56
CA ALA A 454 3.71 -22.79 0.63
C ALA A 454 4.22 -24.07 1.30
N VAL A 455 3.82 -25.21 0.73
CA VAL A 455 4.30 -26.55 1.08
C VAL A 455 5.41 -26.93 0.11
N PHE A 456 6.49 -27.52 0.61
CA PHE A 456 7.61 -27.96 -0.21
C PHE A 456 7.41 -29.40 -0.73
N ILE A 457 7.26 -29.54 -2.04
CA ILE A 457 6.98 -30.80 -2.73
C ILE A 457 7.93 -30.91 -3.93
N ASP A 458 8.76 -31.96 -3.96
CA ASP A 458 9.68 -32.27 -5.07
C ASP A 458 10.52 -31.07 -5.55
N GLY A 459 11.13 -30.33 -4.61
CA GLY A 459 11.97 -29.19 -4.98
C GLY A 459 11.20 -27.94 -5.39
N ALA A 460 9.90 -27.86 -5.14
CA ALA A 460 9.09 -26.66 -5.37
C ALA A 460 8.28 -26.31 -4.13
N LEU A 461 8.07 -25.02 -3.92
CA LEU A 461 7.12 -24.47 -2.97
C LEU A 461 5.78 -24.24 -3.67
N ILE A 462 4.70 -24.77 -3.11
CA ILE A 462 3.35 -24.69 -3.69
C ILE A 462 2.39 -24.14 -2.63
N PRO A 463 1.76 -22.97 -2.85
CA PRO A 463 0.78 -22.41 -1.92
C PRO A 463 -0.38 -23.38 -1.65
N ALA A 464 -0.77 -23.50 -0.37
CA ALA A 464 -1.77 -24.47 0.08
C ALA A 464 -3.11 -24.34 -0.68
N LYS A 465 -3.53 -23.13 -1.05
CA LYS A 465 -4.75 -22.87 -1.83
C LYS A 465 -4.76 -23.58 -3.19
N HIS A 466 -3.60 -23.77 -3.81
CA HIS A 466 -3.50 -24.45 -5.10
C HIS A 466 -3.56 -25.97 -4.97
N LEU A 467 -3.40 -26.51 -3.76
CA LEU A 467 -3.49 -27.94 -3.47
C LEU A 467 -4.89 -28.39 -3.06
N VAL A 468 -5.83 -27.45 -2.83
CA VAL A 468 -7.20 -27.75 -2.40
C VAL A 468 -7.90 -28.67 -3.40
N ASP A 469 -8.31 -29.84 -2.92
CA ASP A 469 -9.07 -30.85 -3.64
C ASP A 469 -10.45 -31.11 -3.01
N GLY A 470 -10.75 -30.43 -1.89
CA GLY A 470 -12.01 -30.54 -1.17
C GLY A 470 -12.09 -31.72 -0.20
N ASP A 471 -11.01 -32.50 -0.07
CA ASP A 471 -10.98 -33.68 0.80
C ASP A 471 -9.65 -33.78 1.58
N ALA A 472 -8.58 -34.29 0.97
CA ALA A 472 -7.29 -34.40 1.64
C ALA A 472 -6.69 -33.03 1.94
N VAL A 473 -6.94 -32.06 1.06
CA VAL A 473 -6.64 -30.65 1.26
C VAL A 473 -7.91 -29.84 1.09
N ALA A 474 -8.39 -29.23 2.16
CA ALA A 474 -9.69 -28.56 2.19
C ALA A 474 -9.63 -27.25 2.97
N ARG A 475 -10.36 -26.23 2.50
CA ARG A 475 -10.62 -25.03 3.30
C ARG A 475 -11.57 -25.39 4.44
N VAL A 476 -11.27 -24.93 5.65
CA VAL A 476 -12.05 -25.22 6.85
C VAL A 476 -12.68 -23.93 7.35
N ALA A 477 -14.01 -23.88 7.30
CA ALA A 477 -14.76 -22.76 7.83
C ALA A 477 -14.50 -22.60 9.33
N CYS A 478 -14.22 -21.37 9.75
CA CYS A 478 -14.10 -21.00 11.16
C CYS A 478 -14.56 -19.57 11.36
N ASP A 479 -15.02 -19.23 12.56
CA ASP A 479 -15.40 -17.85 12.88
C ASP A 479 -14.17 -16.99 13.17
N THR A 480 -13.15 -17.60 13.76
CA THR A 480 -11.88 -16.94 14.12
C THR A 480 -10.73 -17.93 14.02
N VAL A 481 -9.59 -17.48 13.50
CA VAL A 481 -8.33 -18.21 13.40
C VAL A 481 -7.20 -17.37 13.98
N THR A 482 -6.17 -18.01 14.52
CA THR A 482 -4.89 -17.35 14.84
C THR A 482 -3.78 -18.01 14.03
N TYR A 483 -3.09 -17.16 13.28
CA TYR A 483 -2.01 -17.42 12.35
C TYR A 483 -0.66 -16.99 12.94
N TRP A 484 0.42 -17.68 12.60
CA TRP A 484 1.75 -17.49 13.15
C TRP A 484 2.82 -17.55 12.08
N HIS A 485 3.81 -16.68 12.19
CA HIS A 485 4.98 -16.62 11.31
C HIS A 485 6.21 -17.12 12.04
N VAL A 486 7.10 -17.81 11.32
CA VAL A 486 8.41 -18.23 11.83
C VAL A 486 9.47 -17.73 10.87
N GLU A 487 10.20 -16.70 11.26
CA GLU A 487 11.32 -16.16 10.48
C GLU A 487 12.64 -16.78 10.95
N LEU A 488 13.47 -17.15 9.98
CA LEU A 488 14.81 -17.70 10.18
C LEU A 488 15.85 -16.75 9.55
N PRO A 489 17.16 -16.89 9.84
CA PRO A 489 18.21 -16.06 9.27
C PRO A 489 18.29 -16.05 7.74
N ARG A 490 17.68 -17.04 7.08
CA ARG A 490 17.44 -17.14 5.64
C ARG A 490 16.11 -17.85 5.42
N HIS A 491 15.48 -17.65 4.27
CA HIS A 491 14.35 -18.49 3.88
C HIS A 491 14.80 -19.93 3.76
N ALA A 492 14.05 -20.83 4.37
CA ALA A 492 14.38 -22.24 4.42
C ALA A 492 13.10 -23.07 4.53
N VAL A 493 13.23 -24.36 4.22
CA VAL A 493 12.17 -25.32 4.41
C VAL A 493 12.28 -25.91 5.80
N LEU A 494 11.29 -25.62 6.66
CA LEU A 494 11.17 -26.19 7.99
C LEU A 494 10.15 -27.34 8.00
N LEU A 495 10.11 -28.12 9.08
CA LEU A 495 9.16 -29.22 9.23
C LEU A 495 8.01 -28.80 10.17
N ALA A 496 6.80 -28.69 9.63
CA ALA A 496 5.57 -28.39 10.36
C ALA A 496 4.65 -29.61 10.35
N GLU A 497 4.33 -30.15 11.54
CA GLU A 497 3.67 -31.45 11.69
C GLU A 497 4.37 -32.58 10.89
N GLY A 498 5.68 -32.45 10.68
CA GLY A 498 6.48 -33.38 9.86
C GLY A 498 6.41 -33.15 8.35
N LEU A 499 5.54 -32.27 7.86
CA LEU A 499 5.49 -31.87 6.46
C LEU A 499 6.44 -30.69 6.21
N ALA A 500 7.16 -30.75 5.10
CA ALA A 500 8.08 -29.70 4.67
C ALA A 500 7.30 -28.45 4.21
N CYS A 501 7.47 -27.33 4.91
CA CYS A 501 6.80 -26.05 4.63
C CYS A 501 7.83 -24.93 4.62
N GLU A 502 7.51 -23.82 3.98
CA GLU A 502 8.38 -22.65 4.02
C GLU A 502 8.46 -22.01 5.42
N SER A 503 9.61 -21.46 5.76
CA SER A 503 9.69 -20.41 6.77
C SER A 503 9.14 -19.11 6.20
N PHE A 504 8.90 -18.12 7.05
CA PHE A 504 8.60 -16.76 6.58
C PHE A 504 9.79 -16.26 5.74
N LEU A 505 9.52 -15.88 4.49
CA LEU A 505 10.45 -15.12 3.64
C LEU A 505 10.22 -13.65 3.95
N ASP A 506 11.19 -13.01 4.58
CA ASP A 506 11.14 -11.56 4.79
C ASP A 506 11.46 -10.85 3.48
N THR A 507 10.47 -10.72 2.60
CA THR A 507 10.55 -9.92 1.37
C THR A 507 10.69 -8.42 1.67
N ARG A 508 10.57 -8.03 2.95
CA ARG A 508 10.38 -6.65 3.42
C ARG A 508 11.63 -5.75 3.40
N GLN A 509 12.80 -6.23 2.95
CA GLN A 509 14.03 -5.41 3.01
C GLN A 509 14.74 -5.09 1.69
N ARG A 510 14.38 -5.60 0.50
CA ARG A 510 15.21 -5.36 -0.72
C ARG A 510 14.46 -5.31 -2.09
N ARG A 511 13.96 -4.11 -2.43
CA ARG A 511 13.91 -3.34 -3.71
C ARG A 511 13.67 -3.98 -5.10
N GLY A 512 12.72 -3.37 -5.86
CA GLY A 512 12.61 -3.28 -7.34
C GLY A 512 11.83 -4.42 -8.02
N ASP A 513 11.74 -4.44 -9.37
CA ASP A 513 11.41 -5.51 -10.39
C ASP A 513 11.58 -7.02 -10.02
N TYR A 514 11.21 -7.42 -8.81
CA TYR A 514 11.87 -8.50 -8.06
C TYR A 514 10.96 -9.29 -7.11
N VAL A 515 9.62 -9.35 -7.22
CA VAL A 515 8.90 -10.39 -6.44
C VAL A 515 9.29 -11.79 -6.95
N THR A 516 9.33 -11.97 -8.28
CA THR A 516 9.82 -13.20 -8.93
C THR A 516 11.31 -13.39 -8.69
N ARG A 517 12.12 -12.31 -8.72
CA ARG A 517 13.57 -12.40 -8.54
C ARG A 517 14.03 -12.53 -7.08
N VAL A 518 13.32 -12.00 -6.08
CA VAL A 518 13.56 -12.26 -4.65
C VAL A 518 13.27 -13.72 -4.35
N TRP A 519 12.21 -14.26 -4.97
CA TRP A 519 11.96 -15.69 -4.90
C TRP A 519 13.04 -16.51 -5.63
N GLU A 520 13.52 -16.08 -6.81
CA GLU A 520 14.62 -16.75 -7.52
C GLU A 520 15.99 -16.60 -6.83
N ALA A 521 16.22 -15.53 -6.06
CA ALA A 521 17.50 -15.22 -5.42
C ALA A 521 17.61 -15.70 -3.97
N GLU A 522 16.53 -15.58 -3.20
CA GLU A 522 16.50 -15.84 -1.76
C GLU A 522 15.49 -16.92 -1.37
N GLY A 523 14.53 -17.22 -2.24
CA GLY A 523 13.62 -18.34 -2.07
C GLY A 523 14.39 -19.65 -1.96
N CYS A 524 14.08 -20.44 -0.94
CA CYS A 524 14.78 -21.72 -0.74
C CYS A 524 14.45 -22.78 -1.81
N ALA A 525 13.43 -22.53 -2.65
CA ALA A 525 13.05 -23.32 -3.83
C ALA A 525 12.06 -22.54 -4.70
N GLU A 526 11.89 -22.94 -5.97
CA GLU A 526 10.94 -22.31 -6.93
C GLU A 526 9.47 -22.32 -6.45
N LEU A 527 8.76 -21.19 -6.61
CA LEU A 527 7.32 -21.08 -6.34
C LEU A 527 6.54 -21.57 -7.55
N VAL A 528 5.69 -22.58 -7.35
CA VAL A 528 4.90 -23.19 -8.42
C VAL A 528 3.42 -22.98 -8.12
N VAL A 529 2.77 -22.16 -8.95
CA VAL A 529 1.31 -21.88 -8.87
C VAL A 529 0.51 -22.48 -10.03
N THR A 530 1.17 -23.02 -11.04
CA THR A 530 0.55 -23.63 -12.22
C THR A 530 1.44 -24.69 -12.89
N GLY A 531 0.91 -25.36 -13.91
CA GLY A 531 1.69 -26.23 -14.79
C GLY A 531 1.91 -27.67 -14.30
N PRO A 532 2.81 -28.42 -14.98
CA PRO A 532 2.98 -29.86 -14.77
C PRO A 532 3.42 -30.26 -13.35
N ARG A 533 4.23 -29.43 -12.68
CA ARG A 533 4.69 -29.69 -11.31
C ARG A 533 3.54 -29.59 -10.31
N LEU A 534 2.67 -28.59 -10.44
CA LEU A 534 1.45 -28.51 -9.64
C LEU A 534 0.51 -29.70 -9.93
N ALA A 535 0.35 -30.07 -11.21
CA ALA A 535 -0.46 -31.23 -11.59
C ALA A 535 0.09 -32.53 -10.96
N ALA A 536 1.41 -32.72 -10.94
CA ALA A 536 2.05 -33.86 -10.30
C ALA A 536 1.86 -33.86 -8.77
N ALA A 537 2.00 -32.70 -8.12
CA ALA A 537 1.74 -32.55 -6.69
C ALA A 537 0.29 -32.91 -6.33
N ARG A 538 -0.69 -32.45 -7.13
CA ARG A 538 -2.10 -32.82 -7.00
C ARG A 538 -2.32 -34.32 -7.24
N ALA A 539 -1.63 -34.92 -8.21
CA ALA A 539 -1.75 -36.36 -8.49
C ALA A 539 -1.26 -37.23 -7.32
N ARG A 540 -0.30 -36.75 -6.51
CA ARG A 540 0.16 -37.46 -5.31
C ARG A 540 -0.88 -37.50 -4.20
N LEU A 541 -1.63 -36.42 -4.02
CA LEU A 541 -2.78 -36.40 -3.09
C LEU A 541 -3.79 -37.51 -3.45
N SER A 542 -4.03 -37.74 -4.75
CA SER A 542 -4.86 -38.86 -5.20
C SER A 542 -4.19 -40.23 -5.11
N GLY A 543 -2.87 -40.32 -5.25
CA GLY A 543 -2.12 -41.57 -5.21
C GLY A 543 -1.93 -42.15 -3.80
N ALA A 544 -1.75 -41.29 -2.79
CA ALA A 544 -1.69 -41.68 -1.38
C ALA A 544 -3.01 -42.30 -0.86
N ARG A 545 -4.12 -42.10 -1.58
CA ARG A 545 -5.42 -42.74 -1.30
C ARG A 545 -5.51 -44.19 -1.77
N ALA A 546 -4.66 -44.61 -2.72
CA ALA A 546 -4.74 -45.92 -3.37
C ALA A 546 -3.76 -46.96 -2.79
N ALA A 547 -2.89 -46.54 -1.87
CA ALA A 547 -1.93 -47.36 -1.14
C ALA A 547 -2.37 -47.50 0.32
#